data_AF-A0A0D0AYZ1-F1
#
_entry.id   AF-A0A0D0AYZ1-F1
#
_cell.length_a   1.000
_cell.length_b   1.000
_cell.length_c   1.000
_cell.angle_alpha   90.00
_cell.angle_beta   90.00
_cell.angle_gamma   90.00
#
_symmetry.space_group_name_H-M   'P 1'
#
loop_
_entity.id
_entity.type
_entity.pdbx_description
1 polymer ?
#
loop_
_entity_poly.entity_id
_entity_poly.type
_entity_poly.pdbx_seq_one_letter_code
_entity_poly.pdbx_strand_id
1 'polypeptide(L)'
;MSTTDSGDSSTAPKVVHVVHVMNPERDNIFRATAVSSEFLKANQKYFGVQCTQCQKRLEKLLKCAKCKSVWYCSKECQKKHW
;
A
#
# COMPACT_ATOMS: atom_id res chain seq x y z
N MET A 1 -27.33 3.12 43.74
CA MET A 1 -28.47 2.88 42.83
C MET A 1 -28.06 3.50 41.50
N SER A 2 -27.23 2.81 40.70
CA SER A 2 -27.57 1.70 39.79
C SER A 2 -28.40 2.14 38.59
N THR A 3 -27.94 1.68 37.41
CA THR A 3 -28.57 1.65 36.08
C THR A 3 -28.45 2.95 35.27
N THR A 4 -28.04 2.96 33.99
CA THR A 4 -27.75 1.87 33.03
C THR A 4 -26.93 2.44 31.89
N ASP A 5 -25.88 1.70 31.53
CA ASP A 5 -25.19 1.79 30.25
C ASP A 5 -26.18 1.38 29.13
N SER A 6 -26.22 2.13 28.04
CA SER A 6 -27.03 1.79 26.87
C SER A 6 -26.15 1.93 25.64
N GLY A 7 -25.36 0.89 25.42
CA GLY A 7 -24.80 0.58 24.13
C GLY A 7 -25.92 0.20 23.16
N ASP A 8 -26.15 1.05 22.18
CA ASP A 8 -26.62 0.62 20.88
C ASP A 8 -25.96 1.51 19.82
N SER A 9 -24.87 1.00 19.23
CA SER A 9 -24.28 1.58 18.04
C SER A 9 -24.27 0.50 16.96
N SER A 10 -25.46 0.28 16.42
CA SER A 10 -25.70 -0.37 15.15
C SER A 10 -24.86 0.29 14.05
N THR A 11 -23.65 -0.22 13.83
CA THR A 11 -22.77 0.27 12.75
C THR A 11 -23.22 -0.31 11.41
N ALA A 12 -24.20 0.34 10.78
CA ALA A 12 -24.51 0.09 9.37
C ALA A 12 -23.24 0.32 8.51
N PRO A 13 -23.02 -0.47 7.43
CA PRO A 13 -21.85 -0.30 6.57
C PRO A 13 -21.83 1.12 6.01
N LYS A 14 -20.78 1.89 6.32
CA LYS A 14 -20.61 3.23 5.75
C LYS A 14 -20.41 3.09 4.25
N VAL A 15 -21.35 3.62 3.46
CA VAL A 15 -21.23 3.68 2.01
C VAL A 15 -20.05 4.59 1.67
N VAL A 16 -19.01 4.02 1.05
CA VAL A 16 -17.84 4.78 0.58
C VAL A 16 -18.06 5.10 -0.90
N HIS A 17 -18.33 6.37 -1.20
CA HIS A 17 -18.36 6.85 -2.59
C HIS A 17 -16.94 7.13 -3.07
N VAL A 18 -16.44 6.26 -3.96
CA VAL A 18 -15.15 6.44 -4.62
C VAL A 18 -15.36 7.19 -5.93
N VAL A 19 -14.86 8.43 -6.00
CA VAL A 19 -14.86 9.22 -7.23
C VAL A 19 -13.54 8.96 -7.97
N HIS A 20 -13.62 8.42 -9.18
CA HIS A 20 -12.45 8.25 -10.04
C HIS A 20 -12.07 9.59 -10.68
N VAL A 21 -10.92 10.14 -10.27
CA VAL A 21 -10.41 11.45 -10.74
C VAL A 21 -9.45 11.31 -11.93
N MET A 22 -9.32 10.11 -12.50
CA MET A 22 -8.43 9.82 -13.63
C MET A 22 -9.17 10.08 -14.94
N ASN A 23 -8.50 10.70 -15.93
CA ASN A 23 -9.05 10.83 -17.29
C ASN A 23 -9.47 9.43 -17.81
N PRO A 24 -10.72 9.23 -18.26
CA PRO A 24 -11.20 7.94 -18.75
C PRO A 24 -10.30 7.30 -19.81
N GLU A 25 -9.74 8.10 -20.71
CA GLU A 25 -8.84 7.59 -21.75
C GLU A 25 -7.54 7.01 -21.14
N ARG A 26 -6.98 7.68 -20.14
CA ARG A 26 -5.81 7.17 -19.42
C ARG A 26 -6.12 5.90 -18.64
N ASP A 27 -7.28 5.79 -18.02
CA ASP A 27 -7.69 4.58 -17.29
C ASP A 27 -7.88 3.40 -18.27
N ASN A 28 -8.50 3.65 -19.42
CA ASN A 28 -8.68 2.64 -20.46
C ASN A 28 -7.34 2.15 -21.02
N ILE A 29 -6.41 3.07 -21.30
CA ILE A 29 -5.06 2.70 -21.77
C ILE A 29 -4.36 1.87 -20.70
N PHE A 30 -4.41 2.26 -19.43
CA PHE A 30 -3.79 1.49 -18.35
C PHE A 30 -4.39 0.08 -18.27
N ARG A 31 -5.72 -0.05 -18.33
CA ARG A 31 -6.38 -1.37 -18.29
C ARG A 31 -6.03 -2.24 -19.48
N ALA A 32 -5.94 -1.66 -20.68
CA ALA A 32 -5.59 -2.39 -21.90
C ALA A 32 -4.10 -2.80 -21.95
N THR A 33 -3.22 -2.04 -21.30
CA THR A 33 -1.76 -2.28 -21.34
C THR A 33 -1.21 -2.95 -20.09
N ALA A 34 -1.96 -2.97 -18.99
CA ALA A 34 -1.54 -3.60 -17.75
C ALA A 34 -1.34 -5.11 -17.94
N VAL A 35 -0.25 -5.61 -17.39
CA VAL A 35 -0.03 -7.05 -17.24
C VAL A 35 -1.13 -7.69 -16.39
N SER A 36 -1.53 -8.92 -16.74
CA SER A 36 -2.64 -9.59 -16.08
C SER A 36 -2.36 -9.85 -14.59
N SER A 37 -3.43 -9.90 -13.79
CA SER A 37 -3.32 -10.17 -12.35
C SER A 37 -2.69 -11.53 -12.09
N GLU A 38 -2.97 -12.50 -12.96
CA GLU A 38 -2.50 -13.86 -12.92
C GLU A 38 -0.99 -13.90 -13.18
N PHE A 39 -0.52 -13.13 -14.18
CA PHE A 39 0.91 -13.00 -14.48
C PHE A 39 1.66 -12.37 -13.31
N LEU A 40 1.13 -11.29 -12.73
CA LEU A 40 1.75 -10.63 -11.57
C LEU A 40 1.85 -11.57 -10.36
N LYS A 41 0.80 -12.34 -10.08
CA LYS A 41 0.78 -13.34 -9.00
C LYS A 41 1.79 -14.47 -9.24
N ALA A 42 1.80 -15.04 -10.45
CA ALA A 42 2.74 -16.10 -10.82
C ALA A 42 4.21 -15.66 -10.71
N ASN A 43 4.47 -14.38 -10.96
CA ASN A 43 5.81 -13.79 -10.94
C ASN A 43 6.11 -12.98 -9.66
N GLN A 44 5.26 -13.05 -8.63
CA GLN A 44 5.39 -12.24 -7.42
C GLN A 44 6.78 -12.35 -6.76
N LYS A 45 7.39 -13.55 -6.80
CA LYS A 45 8.76 -13.80 -6.27
C LYS A 45 9.84 -12.92 -6.93
N TYR A 46 9.65 -12.52 -8.18
CA TYR A 46 10.59 -11.66 -8.90
C TYR A 46 10.42 -10.19 -8.54
N PHE A 47 9.22 -9.75 -8.15
CA PHE A 47 8.93 -8.38 -7.70
C PHE A 47 9.25 -8.22 -6.21
N GLY A 48 10.55 -8.14 -5.90
CA GLY A 48 11.04 -7.91 -4.54
C GLY A 48 11.23 -6.43 -4.23
N VAL A 49 10.95 -6.04 -3.00
CA VAL A 49 11.27 -4.70 -2.50
C VAL A 49 12.77 -4.58 -2.30
N GLN A 50 13.36 -3.47 -2.73
CA GLN A 50 14.78 -3.19 -2.59
C GLN A 50 14.99 -2.01 -1.64
N CYS A 51 16.16 -1.98 -1.01
CA CYS A 51 16.60 -0.84 -0.23
C CYS A 51 16.73 0.38 -1.15
N THR A 52 16.05 1.47 -0.85
CA THR A 52 16.14 2.71 -1.64
C THR A 52 17.57 3.26 -1.67
N GLN A 53 18.36 3.04 -0.61
CA GLN A 53 19.73 3.55 -0.54
C GLN A 53 20.77 2.67 -1.25
N CYS A 54 20.68 1.35 -1.12
CA CYS A 54 21.75 0.44 -1.56
C CYS A 54 21.29 -0.64 -2.53
N GLN A 55 20.01 -0.61 -2.94
CA GLN A 55 19.37 -1.49 -3.94
C GLN A 55 19.42 -2.99 -3.62
N LYS A 56 19.94 -3.38 -2.45
CA LYS A 56 19.87 -4.76 -1.96
C LYS A 56 18.40 -5.17 -1.80
N ARG A 57 18.06 -6.35 -2.28
CA ARG A 57 16.75 -6.97 -2.05
C ARG A 57 16.53 -7.14 -0.55
N LEU A 58 15.34 -6.77 -0.09
CA LEU A 58 14.96 -6.82 1.32
C LEU A 58 14.19 -8.09 1.64
N GLU A 59 14.63 -8.82 2.66
CA GLU A 59 13.84 -9.87 3.30
C GLU A 59 12.89 -9.29 4.35
N LYS A 60 13.35 -8.26 5.07
CA LYS A 60 12.59 -7.55 6.11
C LYS A 60 12.39 -6.10 5.70
N LEU A 61 11.15 -5.64 5.78
CA LEU A 61 10.73 -4.33 5.29
C LEU A 61 10.84 -3.27 6.40
N LEU A 62 11.91 -2.46 6.41
CA LEU A 62 11.92 -1.23 7.21
C LEU A 62 11.36 -0.09 6.35
N LYS A 63 10.08 0.23 6.52
CA LYS A 63 9.42 1.34 5.80
C LYS A 63 9.64 2.67 6.50
N CYS A 64 9.74 3.75 5.72
CA CYS A 64 9.72 5.10 6.29
C CYS A 64 8.44 5.34 7.09
N ALA A 65 8.58 5.80 8.34
CA ALA A 65 7.44 6.04 9.23
C ALA A 65 6.52 7.16 8.72
N LYS A 66 7.06 8.14 7.99
CA LYS A 66 6.31 9.31 7.52
C LYS A 66 5.51 9.03 6.24
N CYS A 67 6.18 8.68 5.15
CA CYS A 67 5.51 8.49 3.85
C CYS A 67 5.01 7.06 3.59
N LYS A 68 5.59 6.06 4.27
CA LYS A 68 5.27 4.63 4.10
C LYS A 68 5.48 4.10 2.66
N SER A 69 6.19 4.83 1.80
CA SER A 69 6.37 4.53 0.37
C SER A 69 7.81 4.22 -0.06
N VAL A 70 8.77 4.26 0.87
CA VAL A 70 10.17 3.90 0.64
C VAL A 70 10.65 2.92 1.72
N TRP A 71 11.61 2.07 1.37
CA TRP A 71 12.06 0.95 2.18
C TRP A 71 13.57 0.91 2.32
N TYR A 72 14.05 0.48 3.47
CA TYR A 72 15.47 0.42 3.79
C TYR A 72 15.82 -0.94 4.40
N CYS A 73 17.09 -1.36 4.25
CA CYS A 73 17.60 -2.52 4.97
C CYS A 73 17.98 -2.19 6.42
N SER A 74 18.23 -0.91 6.73
CA SER A 74 18.68 -0.48 8.05
C SER A 74 18.41 1.01 8.30
N LYS A 75 18.52 1.43 9.58
CA LYS A 75 18.42 2.85 9.97
C LYS A 75 19.55 3.68 9.36
N GLU A 76 20.72 3.09 9.17
CA GLU A 76 21.88 3.74 8.54
C GLU A 76 21.58 4.04 7.07
N CYS A 77 20.99 3.08 6.34
CA CYS A 77 20.56 3.31 4.95
C CYS A 77 19.48 4.38 4.86
N GLN A 78 18.53 4.40 5.80
CA GLN A 78 17.54 5.47 5.88
C GLN A 78 18.19 6.85 6.08
N LYS A 79 19.14 6.96 7.03
CA LYS A 79 19.84 8.23 7.32
C LYS A 79 20.71 8.72 6.15
N LYS A 80 21.30 7.81 5.36
CA LYS A 80 22.12 8.16 4.19
C LYS A 80 21.32 8.62 2.98
N HIS A 81 20.10 8.11 2.83
CA HIS A 81 19.19 8.50 1.76
C HIS A 81 18.49 9.83 2.04
N TRP A 82 18.35 10.18 3.33
CA TRP A 82 17.76 11.43 3.77
C TRP A 82 18.74 12.60 3.59
#